data_AF-A0A3D2IBR5-F1
#
_entry.id   AF-A0A3D2IBR5-F1
#
_cell.length_a   1.000
_cell.length_b   1.000
_cell.length_c   1.000
_cell.angle_alpha   90.00
_cell.angle_beta   90.00
_cell.angle_gamma   90.00
#
_symmetry.space_group_name_H-M   'P 1'
#
loop_
_entity.id
_entity.type
_entity.pdbx_description
1 polymer ?
#
loop_
_entity_poly.entity_id
_entity_poly.type
_entity_poly.pdbx_seq_one_letter_code
_entity_poly.pdbx_strand_id
1 'polypeptide(L)'
;MWESKRSRFKKKDQDYYSIANKLKSENKINERFEIMLSCLTLEEIIALRLELAAKSVNYKLYGINIWSSLPDIVRHAVLKYTYSAARTKGEGAAFLGLDLSSFKKLLKKYNVTNYFVRESD
;
A
#
# COMPACT_ATOMS: atom_id res chain seq x y z
N MET A 1 4.62 -21.27 8.55
CA MET A 1 4.60 -21.74 7.14
C MET A 1 4.76 -20.62 6.09
N TRP A 2 4.28 -19.38 6.35
CA TRP A 2 4.47 -18.21 5.46
C TRP A 2 5.88 -17.60 5.56
N GLU A 3 6.51 -17.64 6.74
CA GLU A 3 7.84 -17.05 6.96
C GLU A 3 8.97 -17.88 6.35
N SER A 4 8.90 -19.21 6.49
CA SER A 4 9.97 -20.15 6.08
C SER A 4 10.13 -20.29 4.56
N LYS A 5 9.08 -20.02 3.78
CA LYS A 5 9.08 -20.14 2.30
C LYS A 5 9.50 -18.84 1.58
N ARG A 6 9.63 -17.70 2.29
CA ARG A 6 9.99 -16.39 1.69
C ARG A 6 11.48 -16.22 1.41
N SER A 7 12.36 -16.97 2.07
CA SER A 7 13.82 -16.90 1.87
C SER A 7 14.25 -17.23 0.42
N ARG A 8 13.62 -18.24 -0.21
CA ARG A 8 13.94 -18.67 -1.58
C ARG A 8 13.50 -17.71 -2.70
N PHE A 9 12.50 -16.86 -2.43
CA PHE A 9 11.94 -15.92 -3.42
C PHE A 9 12.09 -14.47 -2.96
N LYS A 10 13.12 -14.18 -2.16
CA LYS A 10 13.45 -12.82 -1.73
C LYS A 10 13.71 -11.96 -2.97
N LYS A 11 12.88 -10.95 -3.18
CA LYS A 11 13.13 -9.96 -4.24
C LYS A 11 14.34 -9.13 -3.82
N LYS A 12 15.31 -8.97 -4.73
CA LYS A 12 16.57 -8.26 -4.49
C LYS A 12 16.34 -6.84 -3.96
N ASP A 13 15.26 -6.20 -4.42
CA ASP A 13 14.94 -4.79 -4.16
C ASP A 13 13.76 -4.64 -3.16
N GLN A 14 13.57 -5.58 -2.23
CA GLN A 14 12.49 -5.54 -1.25
C GLN A 14 13.02 -5.79 0.16
N ASP A 15 13.30 -4.71 0.88
CA ASP A 15 13.71 -4.76 2.28
C ASP A 15 12.52 -4.99 3.21
N TYR A 16 11.37 -4.40 2.88
CA TYR A 16 10.12 -4.57 3.60
C TYR A 16 9.17 -5.55 2.91
N TYR A 17 8.85 -6.64 3.61
CA TYR A 17 7.99 -7.71 3.10
C TYR A 17 6.49 -7.50 3.35
N SER A 18 6.14 -6.57 4.21
CA SER A 18 4.75 -6.19 4.50
C SER A 18 4.67 -4.69 4.71
N ILE A 19 3.51 -4.13 4.37
CA ILE A 19 3.22 -2.71 4.60
C ILE A 19 3.26 -2.40 6.10
N ALA A 20 2.72 -3.31 6.93
CA ALA A 20 2.74 -3.19 8.38
C ALA A 20 4.16 -3.07 8.94
N ASN A 21 5.10 -3.93 8.51
CA ASN A 21 6.49 -3.89 9.00
C ASN A 21 7.18 -2.59 8.61
N LYS A 22 6.91 -2.07 7.41
CA LYS A 22 7.43 -0.77 6.99
C LYS A 22 6.91 0.36 7.89
N LEU A 23 5.59 0.44 8.06
CA LEU A 23 4.96 1.48 8.86
C LEU A 23 5.34 1.41 10.35
N LYS A 24 5.51 0.19 10.91
CA LYS A 24 6.04 -0.02 12.26
C LYS A 24 7.48 0.48 12.39
N SER A 25 8.34 0.20 11.41
CA SER A 25 9.73 0.70 11.43
C SER A 25 9.83 2.22 11.31
N GLU A 26 8.84 2.85 10.67
CA GLU A 26 8.70 4.31 10.58
C GLU A 26 7.96 4.92 11.79
N ASN A 27 7.65 4.11 12.83
CA ASN A 27 6.85 4.51 14.00
C ASN A 27 5.48 5.13 13.67
N LYS A 28 4.91 4.81 12.51
CA LYS A 28 3.59 5.33 12.07
C LYS A 28 2.41 4.54 12.60
N ILE A 29 2.61 3.27 12.94
CA ILE A 29 1.59 2.39 13.50
C ILE A 29 2.19 1.53 14.63
N ASN A 30 1.33 0.98 15.47
CA ASN A 30 1.67 -0.01 16.48
C ASN A 30 0.61 -1.13 16.49
N GLU A 31 0.82 -2.16 17.32
CA GLU A 31 -0.08 -3.32 17.39
C GLU A 31 -1.50 -2.93 17.82
N ARG A 32 -1.63 -2.01 18.78
CA ARG A 32 -2.94 -1.49 19.21
C ARG A 32 -3.69 -0.82 18.06
N PHE A 33 -2.99 -0.05 17.22
CA PHE A 33 -3.57 0.58 16.04
C PHE A 33 -4.02 -0.46 15.01
N GLU A 34 -3.28 -1.54 14.79
CA GLU A 34 -3.69 -2.63 13.88
C GLU A 34 -4.99 -3.29 14.32
N ILE A 35 -5.16 -3.51 15.63
CA ILE A 35 -6.41 -4.04 16.21
C ILE A 35 -7.55 -3.05 15.95
N MET A 36 -7.37 -1.77 16.27
CA MET A 36 -8.39 -0.75 16.03
C MET A 36 -8.77 -0.64 14.54
N LEU A 37 -7.77 -0.68 13.65
CA LEU A 37 -7.97 -0.61 12.21
C LEU A 37 -8.75 -1.82 11.68
N SER A 38 -8.50 -3.01 12.25
CA SER A 38 -9.20 -4.25 11.85
C SER A 38 -10.70 -4.23 12.15
N CYS A 39 -11.15 -3.38 13.08
CA CYS A 39 -12.57 -3.21 13.42
C CYS A 39 -13.30 -2.24 12.50
N LEU A 40 -12.59 -1.51 11.62
CA LEU A 40 -13.15 -0.50 10.73
C LEU A 40 -13.31 -1.05 9.32
N THR A 41 -14.39 -0.63 8.66
CA THR A 41 -14.60 -0.82 7.22
C THR A 41 -13.68 0.08 6.39
N LEU A 42 -13.48 -0.24 5.12
CA LEU A 42 -12.66 0.59 4.24
C LEU A 42 -13.27 1.98 4.04
N GLU A 43 -14.59 2.05 3.98
CA GLU A 43 -15.38 3.27 3.89
C GLU A 43 -15.14 4.18 5.11
N GLU A 44 -15.20 3.62 6.32
CA GLU A 44 -14.91 4.35 7.56
C GLU A 44 -13.46 4.83 7.60
N ILE A 45 -12.50 4.01 7.16
CA ILE A 45 -11.09 4.39 7.10
C ILE A 45 -10.87 5.57 6.14
N ILE A 46 -11.49 5.54 4.96
CA ILE A 46 -11.38 6.63 3.97
C ILE A 46 -12.04 7.90 4.52
N ALA A 47 -13.23 7.80 5.10
CA ALA A 47 -13.94 8.94 5.68
C ALA A 47 -13.14 9.60 6.82
N LEU A 48 -12.64 8.80 7.78
CA LEU A 48 -11.80 9.28 8.87
C LEU A 48 -10.52 9.94 8.34
N ARG A 49 -9.89 9.35 7.32
CA ARG A 49 -8.67 9.92 6.74
C ARG A 49 -8.91 11.29 6.11
N LEU A 50 -10.05 11.48 5.45
CA LEU A 50 -10.47 12.75 4.88
C LEU A 50 -10.82 13.77 5.96
N GLU A 51 -11.51 13.37 7.02
CA GLU A 51 -11.82 14.25 8.16
C GLU A 51 -10.54 14.78 8.82
N LEU A 52 -9.56 13.90 9.07
CA LEU A 52 -8.26 14.30 9.60
C LEU A 52 -7.48 15.21 8.64
N ALA A 53 -7.58 14.99 7.33
CA ALA A 53 -6.99 15.90 6.35
C ALA A 53 -7.72 17.26 6.30
N ALA A 54 -9.04 17.26 6.47
CA ALA A 54 -9.84 18.47 6.50
C ALA A 54 -9.46 19.37 7.69
N LYS A 55 -9.14 18.78 8.85
CA LYS A 55 -8.69 19.49 10.05
C LYS A 55 -7.48 20.39 9.79
N SER A 56 -6.52 19.98 8.96
CA SER A 56 -5.35 20.81 8.65
C SER A 56 -5.67 22.03 7.76
N VAL A 57 -6.83 22.03 7.11
CA VAL A 57 -7.30 23.14 6.24
C VAL A 57 -8.58 23.79 6.78
N ASN A 58 -8.83 23.67 8.09
CA ASN A 58 -10.03 24.19 8.75
C ASN A 58 -11.33 23.79 8.04
N TYR A 59 -11.41 22.51 7.65
CA TYR A 59 -12.55 21.85 7.00
C TYR A 59 -12.93 22.39 5.61
N LYS A 60 -12.07 23.18 4.97
CA LYS A 60 -12.30 23.74 3.64
C LYS A 60 -11.65 22.86 2.57
N LEU A 61 -12.33 21.78 2.19
CA LEU A 61 -11.88 20.86 1.11
C LEU A 61 -12.43 21.22 -0.29
N TYR A 62 -13.19 22.31 -0.41
CA TYR A 62 -13.73 22.77 -1.69
C TYR A 62 -12.61 23.05 -2.71
N GLY A 63 -12.87 22.71 -3.98
CA GLY A 63 -11.90 22.89 -5.07
C GLY A 63 -10.91 21.73 -5.24
N ILE A 64 -10.89 20.74 -4.33
CA ILE A 64 -10.11 19.52 -4.49
C ILE A 64 -10.96 18.47 -5.23
N ASN A 65 -10.43 17.91 -6.33
CA ASN A 65 -11.11 16.85 -7.06
C ASN A 65 -10.92 15.48 -6.40
N ILE A 66 -11.51 15.31 -5.21
CA ILE A 66 -11.39 14.07 -4.40
C ILE A 66 -11.99 12.90 -5.18
N TRP A 67 -13.18 13.10 -5.76
CA TRP A 67 -13.94 12.04 -6.43
C TRP A 67 -13.17 11.42 -7.60
N SER A 68 -12.58 12.23 -8.48
CA SER A 68 -11.83 11.69 -9.63
C SER A 68 -10.51 11.05 -9.21
N SER A 69 -9.90 11.53 -8.12
CA SER A 69 -8.57 11.09 -7.68
C SER A 69 -8.64 9.79 -6.86
N LEU A 70 -9.75 9.54 -6.17
CA LEU A 70 -9.87 8.42 -5.23
C LEU A 70 -9.67 7.05 -5.89
N PRO A 71 -10.22 6.73 -7.07
CA PRO A 71 -9.96 5.46 -7.75
C PRO A 71 -8.47 5.19 -7.98
N ASP A 72 -7.71 6.22 -8.36
CA ASP A 72 -6.28 6.07 -8.64
C ASP A 72 -5.47 5.89 -7.35
N ILE A 73 -5.85 6.58 -6.26
CA ILE A 73 -5.24 6.39 -4.93
C ILE A 73 -5.49 4.96 -4.43
N VAL A 74 -6.71 4.47 -4.54
CA VAL A 74 -7.09 3.13 -4.10
C VAL A 74 -6.38 2.07 -4.95
N ARG A 75 -6.36 2.21 -6.27
CA ARG A 75 -5.60 1.32 -7.17
C ARG A 75 -4.12 1.27 -6.82
N HIS A 76 -3.52 2.40 -6.48
CA HIS A 76 -2.13 2.46 -6.05
C HIS A 76 -1.90 1.72 -4.71
N ALA A 77 -2.79 1.89 -3.74
CA ALA A 77 -2.73 1.18 -2.46
C ALA A 77 -2.85 -0.34 -2.65
N VAL A 78 -3.80 -0.79 -3.47
CA VAL A 78 -3.99 -2.20 -3.84
C VAL A 78 -2.73 -2.75 -4.53
N LEU A 79 -2.15 -2.01 -5.49
CA LEU A 79 -0.94 -2.42 -6.19
C LEU A 79 0.25 -2.61 -5.23
N LYS A 80 0.41 -1.72 -4.24
CA LYS A 80 1.43 -1.87 -3.18
C LYS A 80 1.21 -3.13 -2.36
N TYR A 81 -0.02 -3.37 -1.92
CA TYR A 81 -0.36 -4.57 -1.15
C TYR A 81 -0.09 -5.83 -1.96
N THR A 82 -0.60 -5.92 -3.19
CA THR A 82 -0.36 -7.06 -4.08
C THR A 82 1.13 -7.28 -4.32
N TYR A 83 1.90 -6.23 -4.58
CA TYR A 83 3.34 -6.37 -4.76
C TYR A 83 4.02 -6.92 -3.49
N SER A 84 3.57 -6.51 -2.31
CA SER A 84 4.11 -7.02 -1.04
C SER A 84 3.70 -8.47 -0.75
N ALA A 85 2.47 -8.86 -1.11
CA ALA A 85 1.91 -10.18 -0.85
C ALA A 85 2.38 -11.24 -1.85
N ALA A 86 2.56 -10.86 -3.13
CA ALA A 86 2.97 -11.75 -4.20
C ALA A 86 4.48 -12.04 -4.19
N ARG A 87 4.87 -13.28 -4.48
CA ARG A 87 6.27 -13.71 -4.51
C ARG A 87 6.93 -13.33 -5.82
N THR A 88 6.19 -13.48 -6.93
CA THR A 88 6.67 -13.16 -8.27
C THR A 88 5.80 -12.09 -8.93
N LYS A 89 6.31 -11.46 -9.99
CA LYS A 89 5.52 -10.52 -10.80
C LYS A 89 4.36 -11.22 -11.51
N GLY A 90 4.49 -12.52 -11.82
CA GLY A 90 3.42 -13.33 -12.40
C GLY A 90 2.28 -13.58 -11.40
N GLU A 91 2.61 -13.97 -10.18
CA GLU A 91 1.61 -14.10 -9.10
C GLU A 91 0.90 -12.76 -8.84
N GLY A 92 1.64 -11.66 -8.82
CA GLY A 92 1.05 -10.32 -8.62
C GLY A 92 0.11 -9.90 -9.73
N ALA A 93 0.44 -10.23 -10.98
CA ALA A 93 -0.44 -9.99 -12.13
C ALA A 93 -1.71 -10.84 -12.01
N ALA A 94 -1.58 -12.14 -11.70
CA ALA A 94 -2.72 -13.03 -11.47
C ALA A 94 -3.61 -12.58 -10.30
N PHE A 95 -3.02 -12.08 -9.21
CA PHE A 95 -3.74 -11.55 -8.05
C PHE A 95 -4.71 -10.42 -8.44
N LEU A 96 -4.33 -9.59 -9.43
CA LEU A 96 -5.14 -8.47 -9.91
C LEU A 96 -5.94 -8.79 -11.17
N GLY A 97 -5.86 -10.02 -11.70
CA GLY A 97 -6.48 -10.38 -12.96
C GLY A 97 -5.89 -9.66 -14.19
N LEU A 98 -4.60 -9.33 -14.14
CA LEU A 98 -3.87 -8.61 -15.20
C LEU A 98 -2.88 -9.54 -15.92
N ASP A 99 -2.51 -9.16 -17.13
CA ASP A 99 -1.33 -9.74 -17.77
C ASP A 99 -0.03 -9.18 -17.17
N LEU A 100 1.07 -9.92 -17.36
CA LEU A 100 2.36 -9.57 -16.79
C LEU A 100 2.91 -8.23 -17.31
N SER A 101 2.62 -7.86 -18.56
CA SER A 101 3.09 -6.60 -19.15
C SER A 101 2.37 -5.41 -18.51
N SER A 102 1.05 -5.45 -18.41
CA SER A 102 0.25 -4.43 -17.73
C SER A 102 0.65 -4.26 -16.27
N PHE A 103 0.86 -5.37 -15.54
CA PHE A 103 1.34 -5.31 -14.17
C PHE A 103 2.70 -4.62 -14.05
N LYS A 104 3.67 -4.95 -14.92
CA LYS A 104 4.99 -4.29 -14.94
C LYS A 104 4.88 -2.80 -15.26
N LYS A 105 4.01 -2.41 -16.21
CA LYS A 105 3.76 -0.99 -16.54
C LYS A 105 3.19 -0.23 -15.35
N LEU A 106 2.24 -0.83 -14.62
CA LEU A 106 1.65 -0.23 -13.42
C LEU A 106 2.69 -0.06 -12.30
N LEU A 107 3.53 -1.07 -12.05
CA LEU A 107 4.60 -0.95 -11.05
C LEU A 107 5.54 0.21 -11.35
N LYS A 108 5.89 0.43 -12.63
CA LYS A 108 6.73 1.55 -13.06
C LYS A 108 5.99 2.88 -12.94
N LYS A 109 4.73 2.96 -13.39
CA LYS A 109 3.90 4.18 -13.33
C LYS A 109 3.76 4.70 -11.90
N TYR A 110 3.53 3.80 -10.94
CA TYR A 110 3.30 4.16 -9.54
C TYR A 110 4.57 4.07 -8.65
N ASN A 111 5.73 3.77 -9.24
CA ASN A 111 7.01 3.62 -8.55
C ASN A 111 6.94 2.74 -7.27
N VAL A 112 6.25 1.60 -7.37
CA VAL A 112 5.94 0.76 -6.20
C VAL A 112 7.16 0.05 -5.64
N THR A 113 8.17 -0.24 -6.47
CA THR A 113 9.40 -0.91 -6.04
C THR A 113 10.17 -0.10 -5.01
N ASN A 114 10.30 1.21 -5.23
CA ASN A 114 11.03 2.11 -4.33
C ASN A 114 10.36 2.21 -2.96
N TYR A 115 9.05 2.00 -2.88
CA TYR A 115 8.32 2.05 -1.62
C TYR A 115 8.77 0.97 -0.61
N PHE A 116 9.42 -0.12 -1.04
CA PHE A 116 9.83 -1.20 -0.13
C PHE A 116 11.34 -1.27 0.12
N VAL A 117 12.11 -0.32 -0.41
CA VAL A 117 13.55 -0.18 -0.15
C VAL A 117 13.74 0.68 1.10
N ARG A 118 14.70 0.31 1.95
CA ARG A 118 15.13 1.15 3.08
C ARG A 118 15.92 2.33 2.54
N GLU A 119 15.58 3.54 2.97
CA GLU A 119 16.49 4.67 2.80
C GLU A 119 17.78 4.32 3.55
N SER A 120 18.88 4.24 2.80
CA SER A 120 20.22 4.03 3.36
C SER A 120 20.77 5.42 3.63
N ASP A 121 21.02 5.73 4.91
CA ASP A 121 21.75 6.95 5.33
C ASP A 121 23.20 6.94 4.82
#